data_AF-A0A0U5EYK4-F1
#
_entry.id   AF-A0A0U5EYK4-F1
#
_cell.length_a   1.000
_cell.length_b   1.000
_cell.length_c   1.000
_cell.angle_alpha   90.00
_cell.angle_beta   90.00
_cell.angle_gamma   90.00
#
_symmetry.space_group_name_H-M   'P 1'
#
loop_
_entity.id
_entity.type
_entity.pdbx_description
1 polymer ?
#
loop_
_entity_poly.entity_id
_entity_poly.type
_entity_poly.pdbx_seq_one_letter_code
_entity_poly.pdbx_strand_id
1 'polypeptide(L)'
;MMNDAGTADQFRQVISTGGTGLVEAVADQEDVQNNINDVIQEGDKDPCDVPTFKGKHSEDVQNSDIAAANNVDGRQMAGRPTIQWKDGVQWVSKGNGIQAQGNPFEVWDAQRLKDQGYDWLADYQTPKSNWKTIDEWQASSGIAVSDKTIDMGAKSYQVMRNIQGRLLANVQDMIRYESDLGPYRYNDGSDKVGTSLQVTQTQIKHFSLDLGVPVETTNEQWEAICKALQRAKERVAEDSRTSTKDIDFAVRIIT
;
A
#
# COMPACT_ATOMS: atom_id res chain seq x y z
N MET A 1 -14.78 -7.46 -26.53
CA MET A 1 -15.59 -7.96 -25.40
C MET A 1 -14.97 -9.27 -24.94
N MET A 2 -14.29 -9.27 -23.78
CA MET A 2 -13.59 -10.36 -23.05
C MET A 2 -12.42 -9.64 -22.31
N ASN A 3 -12.18 -9.70 -21.00
CA ASN A 3 -12.77 -10.38 -19.85
C ASN A 3 -12.40 -9.53 -18.60
N ASP A 4 -13.27 -8.61 -18.17
CA ASP A 4 -13.10 -7.78 -16.96
C ASP A 4 -13.46 -8.55 -15.66
N ALA A 5 -13.48 -9.89 -15.72
CA ALA A 5 -14.00 -10.71 -14.63
C ALA A 5 -13.13 -10.61 -13.35
N GLY A 6 -11.83 -10.33 -13.46
CA GLY A 6 -10.92 -10.26 -12.32
C GLY A 6 -10.98 -8.95 -11.52
N THR A 7 -11.13 -7.82 -12.20
CA THR A 7 -11.35 -6.50 -11.56
C THR A 7 -12.77 -6.41 -11.02
N ALA A 8 -13.75 -6.99 -11.73
CA ALA A 8 -15.13 -7.05 -11.28
C ALA A 8 -15.30 -7.84 -9.96
N ASP A 9 -14.55 -8.91 -9.71
CA ASP A 9 -14.69 -9.68 -8.46
C ASP A 9 -14.05 -8.98 -7.26
N GLN A 10 -12.89 -8.32 -7.43
CA GLN A 10 -12.31 -7.43 -6.40
C GLN A 10 -13.23 -6.24 -6.12
N PHE A 11 -13.74 -5.61 -7.18
CA PHE A 11 -14.70 -4.52 -7.10
C PHE A 11 -16.01 -4.94 -6.42
N ARG A 12 -16.58 -6.11 -6.76
CA ARG A 12 -17.78 -6.67 -6.12
C ARG A 12 -17.59 -6.91 -4.62
N GLN A 13 -16.39 -7.29 -4.19
CA GLN A 13 -16.08 -7.48 -2.77
C GLN A 13 -15.98 -6.14 -2.01
N VAL A 14 -15.54 -5.07 -2.67
CA VAL A 14 -15.57 -3.72 -2.09
C VAL A 14 -17.00 -3.18 -2.05
N ILE A 15 -17.77 -3.34 -3.13
CA ILE A 15 -19.18 -2.91 -3.21
C ILE A 15 -20.05 -3.59 -2.15
N SER A 16 -19.81 -4.88 -1.86
CA SER A 16 -20.65 -5.65 -0.92
C SER A 16 -20.56 -5.16 0.53
N THR A 17 -19.64 -4.24 0.86
CA THR A 17 -19.51 -3.62 2.18
C THR A 17 -20.29 -2.31 2.38
N GLY A 18 -20.81 -1.69 1.30
CA GLY A 18 -21.84 -0.62 1.33
C GLY A 18 -21.39 0.77 1.85
N GLY A 19 -21.69 1.83 1.07
CA GLY A 19 -21.49 3.25 1.46
C GLY A 19 -20.66 4.06 0.46
N THR A 20 -20.21 5.26 0.86
CA THR A 20 -19.32 6.19 0.11
C THR A 20 -18.10 5.51 -0.55
N GLY A 21 -17.70 4.33 -0.07
CA GLY A 21 -16.66 3.51 -0.67
C GLY A 21 -16.94 3.01 -2.09
N LEU A 22 -18.19 3.04 -2.59
CA LEU A 22 -18.47 2.67 -3.98
C LEU A 22 -17.86 3.66 -4.98
N VAL A 23 -17.94 4.96 -4.69
CA VAL A 23 -17.40 6.01 -5.58
C VAL A 23 -15.87 6.00 -5.55
N GLU A 24 -15.28 5.85 -4.36
CA GLU A 24 -13.82 5.74 -4.19
C GLU A 24 -13.28 4.48 -4.86
N ALA A 25 -13.97 3.33 -4.76
CA ALA A 25 -13.58 2.11 -5.44
C ALA A 25 -13.71 2.19 -6.97
N VAL A 26 -14.69 2.94 -7.48
CA VAL A 26 -14.82 3.20 -8.94
C VAL A 26 -13.67 4.08 -9.42
N ALA A 27 -13.36 5.16 -8.69
CA ALA A 27 -12.27 6.07 -9.02
C ALA A 27 -10.91 5.34 -9.00
N ASP A 28 -10.65 4.54 -7.97
CA ASP A 28 -9.47 3.67 -7.88
C ASP A 28 -9.36 2.74 -9.10
N GLN A 29 -10.46 2.06 -9.44
CA GLN A 29 -10.47 1.13 -10.56
C GLN A 29 -10.28 1.84 -11.91
N GLU A 30 -10.79 3.05 -12.06
CA GLU A 30 -10.57 3.91 -13.23
C GLU A 30 -9.09 4.33 -13.33
N ASP A 31 -8.47 4.75 -12.22
CA ASP A 31 -7.06 5.10 -12.19
C ASP A 31 -6.16 3.91 -12.53
N VAL A 32 -6.45 2.72 -12.00
CA VAL A 32 -5.74 1.49 -12.41
C VAL A 32 -5.85 1.25 -13.91
N GLN A 33 -7.04 1.41 -14.48
CA GLN A 33 -7.25 1.17 -15.91
C GLN A 33 -6.54 2.22 -16.78
N ASN A 34 -6.55 3.48 -16.36
CA ASN A 34 -5.81 4.55 -17.02
C ASN A 34 -4.30 4.25 -17.01
N ASN A 35 -3.77 3.83 -15.87
CA ASN A 35 -2.37 3.44 -15.76
C ASN A 35 -2.01 2.20 -16.60
N ILE A 36 -2.91 1.22 -16.73
CA ILE A 36 -2.73 0.11 -17.67
C ILE A 36 -2.64 0.62 -19.11
N ASN A 37 -3.50 1.57 -19.49
CA ASN A 37 -3.50 2.15 -20.83
C ASN A 37 -2.21 2.93 -21.11
N ASP A 38 -1.71 3.71 -20.15
CA ASP A 38 -0.43 4.42 -20.27
C ASP A 38 0.73 3.43 -20.46
N VAL A 39 0.76 2.34 -19.68
CA VAL A 39 1.74 1.25 -19.83
C VAL A 39 1.65 0.59 -21.22
N ILE A 40 0.47 0.54 -21.84
CA ILE A 40 0.29 0.07 -23.23
C ILE A 40 0.84 1.06 -24.24
N GLN A 41 0.52 2.34 -24.09
CA GLN A 41 0.85 3.36 -25.08
C GLN A 41 2.32 3.75 -25.06
N GLU A 42 2.89 3.90 -23.86
CA GLU A 42 4.27 4.36 -23.69
C GLU A 42 5.29 3.22 -23.92
N GLY A 43 4.85 1.97 -23.74
CA GLY A 43 5.73 0.80 -23.77
C GLY A 43 6.73 0.79 -22.60
N ASP A 44 7.55 -0.27 -22.51
CA ASP A 44 8.62 -0.34 -21.52
C ASP A 44 9.84 0.42 -22.05
N LYS A 45 10.28 1.45 -21.32
CA LYS A 45 11.40 2.31 -21.73
C LYS A 45 12.75 1.70 -21.35
N ASP A 46 12.87 1.23 -20.12
CA ASP A 46 14.10 0.67 -19.56
C ASP A 46 13.96 -0.83 -19.24
N PRO A 47 14.95 -1.67 -19.60
CA PRO A 47 14.98 -3.05 -19.18
C PRO A 47 15.21 -3.14 -17.67
N CYS A 48 14.51 -4.05 -17.01
CA CYS A 48 14.76 -4.33 -15.60
C CYS A 48 15.74 -5.50 -15.44
N ASP A 49 16.82 -5.28 -14.71
CA ASP A 49 17.63 -6.35 -14.14
C ASP A 49 17.00 -6.84 -12.82
N VAL A 50 16.16 -7.88 -12.93
CA VAL A 50 15.39 -8.42 -11.79
C VAL A 50 16.28 -8.84 -10.62
N PRO A 51 17.35 -9.63 -10.78
CA PRO A 51 18.27 -9.95 -9.69
C PRO A 51 18.81 -8.73 -8.96
N THR A 52 19.29 -7.71 -9.69
CA THR A 52 19.83 -6.49 -9.08
C THR A 52 18.75 -5.69 -8.38
N PHE A 53 17.57 -5.56 -9.01
CA PHE A 53 16.42 -4.87 -8.41
C PHE A 53 16.00 -5.54 -7.11
N LYS A 54 15.79 -6.87 -7.11
CA LYS A 54 15.44 -7.64 -5.92
C LYS A 54 16.48 -7.48 -4.82
N GLY A 55 17.76 -7.64 -5.15
CA GLY A 55 18.85 -7.53 -4.17
C GLY A 55 18.98 -6.15 -3.53
N LYS A 56 18.51 -5.09 -4.19
CA LYS A 56 18.55 -3.71 -3.67
C LYS A 56 17.27 -3.30 -2.93
N HIS A 57 16.12 -3.78 -3.39
CA HIS A 57 14.81 -3.24 -2.97
C HIS A 57 13.97 -4.23 -2.16
N SER A 58 14.42 -5.47 -1.98
CA SER A 58 13.62 -6.47 -1.27
C SER A 58 14.31 -7.09 -0.07
N GLU A 59 13.51 -7.49 0.90
CA GLU A 59 13.91 -8.30 2.05
C GLU A 59 12.85 -9.36 2.34
N ASP A 60 13.28 -10.49 2.88
CA ASP A 60 12.39 -11.56 3.31
C ASP A 60 11.80 -11.24 4.69
N VAL A 61 10.51 -11.45 4.85
CA VAL A 61 9.77 -11.28 6.10
C VAL A 61 8.98 -12.56 6.37
N GLN A 62 9.14 -13.13 7.57
CA GLN A 62 8.37 -14.30 7.95
C GLN A 62 6.93 -13.90 8.24
N ASN A 63 5.96 -14.61 7.67
CA ASN A 63 4.55 -14.36 8.00
C ASN A 63 4.26 -14.60 9.51
N SER A 64 5.09 -15.41 10.19
CA SER A 64 5.04 -15.58 11.64
C SER A 64 5.36 -14.31 12.42
N ASP A 65 6.22 -13.43 11.89
CA ASP A 65 6.57 -12.16 12.54
C ASP A 65 5.42 -11.16 12.39
N ILE A 66 4.78 -11.17 11.22
CA ILE A 66 3.54 -10.41 10.98
C ILE A 66 2.43 -10.90 11.92
N ALA A 67 2.24 -12.22 12.00
CA ALA A 67 1.30 -12.85 12.93
C ALA A 67 1.57 -12.45 14.40
N ALA A 68 2.84 -12.48 14.82
CA ALA A 68 3.24 -12.09 16.17
C ALA A 68 2.93 -10.62 16.46
N ALA A 69 3.14 -9.71 15.50
CA ALA A 69 2.79 -8.29 15.65
C ALA A 69 1.27 -8.07 15.83
N ASN A 70 0.44 -8.94 15.27
CA ASN A 70 -1.01 -8.85 15.42
C ASN A 70 -1.53 -9.50 16.71
N ASN A 71 -0.81 -10.50 17.21
CA ASN A 71 -1.16 -11.30 18.39
C ASN A 71 -0.73 -10.65 19.72
N VAL A 72 -1.06 -9.36 19.91
CA VAL A 72 -0.76 -8.58 21.11
C VAL A 72 -2.06 -8.16 21.79
N ASP A 73 -2.23 -8.51 23.06
CA ASP A 73 -3.44 -8.16 23.81
C ASP A 73 -3.61 -6.64 23.94
N GLY A 74 -4.85 -6.17 23.84
CA GLY A 74 -5.20 -4.76 23.90
C GLY A 74 -4.75 -3.91 22.69
N ARG A 75 -3.96 -4.44 21.74
CA ARG A 75 -3.57 -3.71 20.53
C ARG A 75 -4.76 -3.53 19.59
N GLN A 76 -4.88 -2.32 19.06
CA GLN A 76 -5.98 -1.95 18.17
C GLN A 76 -5.45 -1.24 16.93
N MET A 77 -6.06 -1.56 15.79
CA MET A 77 -5.96 -0.78 14.55
C MET A 77 -7.31 -0.12 14.33
N ALA A 78 -7.35 1.22 14.36
CA ALA A 78 -8.58 1.99 14.28
C ALA A 78 -9.70 1.44 15.18
N GLY A 79 -9.35 1.18 16.44
CA GLY A 79 -10.22 0.64 17.48
C GLY A 79 -10.83 -0.75 17.21
N ARG A 80 -10.33 -1.48 16.21
CA ARG A 80 -10.56 -2.92 16.07
C ARG A 80 -9.39 -3.69 16.68
N PRO A 81 -9.63 -4.74 17.50
CA PRO A 81 -8.55 -5.57 18.04
C PRO A 81 -7.72 -6.21 16.92
N THR A 82 -6.39 -6.13 16.99
CA THR A 82 -5.51 -6.74 15.97
C THR A 82 -5.45 -8.25 16.06
N ILE A 83 -5.86 -8.82 17.20
CA ILE A 83 -5.92 -10.27 17.45
C ILE A 83 -6.75 -11.05 16.43
N GLN A 84 -7.66 -10.39 15.71
CA GLN A 84 -8.43 -11.02 14.63
C GLN A 84 -7.58 -11.36 13.39
N TRP A 85 -6.40 -10.74 13.27
CA TRP A 85 -5.40 -10.99 12.22
C TRP A 85 -4.15 -11.70 12.76
N LYS A 86 -4.29 -12.45 13.86
CA LYS A 86 -3.21 -13.20 14.53
C LYS A 86 -2.50 -14.25 13.67
N ASP A 87 -3.08 -14.60 12.51
CA ASP A 87 -2.51 -15.58 11.59
C ASP A 87 -1.63 -14.92 10.51
N GLY A 88 -1.37 -13.61 10.61
CA GLY A 88 -0.58 -12.86 9.64
C GLY A 88 -1.32 -12.58 8.34
N VAL A 89 -0.57 -12.32 7.27
CA VAL A 89 -1.13 -12.07 5.92
C VAL A 89 -1.75 -13.36 5.38
N GLN A 90 -2.99 -13.24 4.92
CA GLN A 90 -3.73 -14.30 4.25
C GLN A 90 -4.18 -13.83 2.86
N TRP A 91 -3.63 -14.47 1.83
CA TRP A 91 -3.85 -14.09 0.43
C TRP A 91 -5.29 -14.35 -0.05
N VAL A 92 -5.86 -13.41 -0.81
CA VAL A 92 -7.22 -13.47 -1.35
C VAL A 92 -7.41 -14.64 -2.32
N SER A 93 -6.40 -14.96 -3.11
CA SER A 93 -6.34 -16.09 -4.05
C SER A 93 -6.50 -17.45 -3.36
N LYS A 94 -6.33 -17.50 -2.04
CA LYS A 94 -6.57 -18.69 -1.20
C LYS A 94 -7.96 -18.71 -0.57
N GLY A 95 -8.85 -17.78 -0.94
CA GLY A 95 -10.23 -17.71 -0.46
C GLY A 95 -10.44 -16.77 0.73
N ASN A 96 -9.43 -15.97 1.10
CA ASN A 96 -9.50 -15.04 2.22
C ASN A 96 -10.03 -13.65 1.79
N GLY A 97 -10.43 -12.84 2.77
CA GLY A 97 -10.87 -11.47 2.52
C GLY A 97 -9.70 -10.49 2.38
N ILE A 98 -9.89 -9.38 1.67
CA ILE A 98 -8.85 -8.34 1.48
C ILE A 98 -8.32 -7.78 2.82
N GLN A 99 -9.18 -7.69 3.84
CA GLN A 99 -8.80 -7.27 5.19
C GLN A 99 -7.90 -8.29 5.91
N ALA A 100 -8.01 -9.59 5.59
CA ALA A 100 -7.09 -10.60 6.11
C ALA A 100 -5.73 -10.58 5.38
N GLN A 101 -5.63 -9.81 4.29
CA GLN A 101 -4.39 -9.62 3.54
C GLN A 101 -3.67 -8.33 3.97
N GLY A 102 -4.32 -7.17 3.84
CA GLY A 102 -3.68 -5.86 4.06
C GLY A 102 -3.50 -5.52 5.53
N ASN A 103 -4.54 -5.62 6.34
CA ASN A 103 -4.53 -5.20 7.74
C ASN A 103 -3.41 -5.83 8.59
N PRO A 104 -3.13 -7.15 8.53
CA PRO A 104 -2.02 -7.71 9.30
C PRO A 104 -0.66 -7.14 8.89
N PHE A 105 -0.48 -6.83 7.60
CA PHE A 105 0.75 -6.22 7.07
C PHE A 105 0.91 -4.79 7.59
N GLU A 106 -0.12 -3.94 7.48
CA GLU A 106 -0.13 -2.57 8.02
C GLU A 106 0.21 -2.55 9.52
N VAL A 107 -0.41 -3.44 10.32
CA VAL A 107 -0.11 -3.53 11.76
C VAL A 107 1.37 -3.84 12.01
N TRP A 108 1.93 -4.79 11.27
CA TRP A 108 3.33 -5.19 11.40
C TRP A 108 4.27 -4.07 10.95
N ASP A 109 3.97 -3.43 9.82
CA ASP A 109 4.83 -2.39 9.25
C ASP A 109 4.89 -1.15 10.16
N ALA A 110 3.72 -0.74 10.66
CA ALA A 110 3.61 0.30 11.68
C ALA A 110 4.45 0.00 12.94
N GLN A 111 4.51 -1.27 13.38
CA GLN A 111 5.35 -1.61 14.53
C GLN A 111 6.84 -1.53 14.21
N ARG A 112 7.24 -2.04 13.05
CA ARG A 112 8.64 -2.00 12.58
C ARG A 112 9.13 -0.56 12.41
N LEU A 113 8.25 0.33 11.92
CA LEU A 113 8.56 1.74 11.70
C LEU A 113 8.48 2.58 12.97
N LYS A 114 7.68 2.17 13.97
CA LYS A 114 7.59 2.88 15.26
C LYS A 114 8.96 3.05 15.93
N ASP A 115 9.79 2.01 15.93
CA ASP A 115 11.13 2.05 16.53
C ASP A 115 12.07 3.04 15.81
N GLN A 116 11.69 3.47 14.61
CA GLN A 116 12.37 4.48 13.81
C GLN A 116 11.74 5.88 13.97
N GLY A 117 10.72 6.01 14.83
CA GLY A 117 10.06 7.29 15.14
C GLY A 117 8.93 7.68 14.19
N TYR A 118 8.35 6.72 13.47
CA TYR A 118 7.16 6.95 12.66
C TYR A 118 5.89 6.90 13.52
N ASP A 119 4.95 7.78 13.19
CA ASP A 119 3.60 7.79 13.71
C ASP A 119 2.70 6.96 12.77
N TRP A 120 1.97 5.98 13.33
CA TRP A 120 1.00 5.18 12.58
C TRP A 120 -0.35 5.90 12.45
N LEU A 121 -0.83 6.05 11.22
CA LEU A 121 -2.01 6.84 10.83
C LEU A 121 -3.26 5.98 10.61
N ALA A 122 -3.48 4.92 11.41
CA ALA A 122 -4.68 4.09 11.26
C ALA A 122 -5.99 4.80 11.68
N ASP A 123 -6.94 4.99 10.75
CA ASP A 123 -8.32 5.41 11.07
C ASP A 123 -9.42 4.84 10.14
N TYR A 124 -9.84 3.61 10.42
CA TYR A 124 -11.07 2.98 9.90
C TYR A 124 -12.33 3.28 10.74
N GLN A 125 -12.26 4.11 11.78
CA GLN A 125 -13.34 4.24 12.78
C GLN A 125 -14.24 5.47 12.62
N THR A 126 -14.04 6.26 11.57
CA THR A 126 -14.94 7.35 11.22
C THR A 126 -15.56 7.15 9.83
N PRO A 127 -16.76 7.69 9.52
CA PRO A 127 -17.42 7.53 8.21
C PRO A 127 -16.64 8.11 7.02
N LYS A 128 -15.51 8.77 7.30
CA LYS A 128 -14.54 9.24 6.31
C LYS A 128 -13.20 8.72 6.82
N SER A 129 -12.67 7.65 6.23
CA SER A 129 -11.25 7.35 6.44
C SER A 129 -10.50 8.64 6.13
N ASN A 130 -9.91 9.24 7.17
CA ASN A 130 -9.26 10.53 7.03
C ASN A 130 -7.82 10.37 6.60
N TRP A 131 -7.25 9.17 6.62
CA TRP A 131 -5.89 8.85 6.17
C TRP A 131 -6.02 7.91 4.97
N LYS A 132 -6.07 8.47 3.76
CA LYS A 132 -6.51 7.71 2.57
C LYS A 132 -5.39 7.01 1.83
N THR A 133 -4.17 7.51 1.99
CA THR A 133 -3.04 7.17 1.13
C THR A 133 -1.76 6.92 1.92
N ILE A 134 -1.54 7.69 2.97
CA ILE A 134 -0.35 7.61 3.82
C ILE A 134 -0.73 6.89 5.11
N ASP A 135 0.02 5.85 5.41
CA ASP A 135 -0.22 4.93 6.52
C ASP A 135 0.73 5.21 7.69
N GLU A 136 1.95 5.70 7.42
CA GLU A 136 2.89 6.16 8.44
C GLU A 136 3.56 7.50 8.10
N TRP A 137 3.88 8.27 9.14
CA TRP A 137 4.47 9.59 9.02
C TRP A 137 5.63 9.83 9.98
N GLN A 138 6.78 10.27 9.46
CA GLN A 138 7.93 10.67 10.27
C GLN A 138 8.13 12.20 10.17
N ALA A 139 7.63 12.93 11.15
CA ALA A 139 7.64 14.40 11.15
C ALA A 139 9.04 15.04 11.08
N SER A 140 10.06 14.39 11.64
CA SER A 140 11.43 14.93 11.68
C SER A 140 12.13 14.90 10.33
N SER A 141 11.94 13.83 9.56
CA SER A 141 12.55 13.64 8.23
C SER A 141 11.64 14.14 7.10
N GLY A 142 10.33 14.17 7.34
CA GLY A 142 9.34 14.47 6.32
C GLY A 142 9.02 13.27 5.41
N ILE A 143 9.26 12.04 5.87
CA ILE A 143 8.97 10.81 5.12
C ILE A 143 7.53 10.37 5.38
N ALA A 144 6.77 10.18 4.29
CA ALA A 144 5.43 9.62 4.30
C ALA A 144 5.46 8.23 3.64
N VAL A 145 4.98 7.22 4.37
CA VAL A 145 4.95 5.83 3.92
C VAL A 145 3.53 5.45 3.52
N SER A 146 3.40 4.75 2.42
CA SER A 146 2.18 4.03 2.03
C SER A 146 2.51 2.55 2.04
N ASP A 147 1.83 1.77 2.87
CA ASP A 147 2.02 0.32 2.93
C ASP A 147 0.93 -0.37 2.09
N LYS A 148 1.30 -1.33 1.25
CA LYS A 148 0.37 -2.02 0.35
C LYS A 148 0.73 -3.49 0.25
N THR A 149 -0.27 -4.35 0.00
CA THR A 149 -0.04 -5.76 -0.32
C THR A 149 -0.62 -6.10 -1.69
N ILE A 150 0.08 -6.94 -2.46
CA ILE A 150 -0.42 -7.46 -3.73
C ILE A 150 -0.30 -8.98 -3.75
N ASP A 151 -1.45 -9.65 -3.88
CA ASP A 151 -1.53 -11.09 -4.05
C ASP A 151 -1.19 -11.50 -5.48
N MET A 152 0.07 -11.84 -5.71
CA MET A 152 0.56 -12.27 -7.02
C MET A 152 -0.04 -13.60 -7.50
N GLY A 153 -0.74 -14.35 -6.63
CA GLY A 153 -1.51 -15.54 -7.00
C GLY A 153 -2.92 -15.24 -7.53
N ALA A 154 -3.40 -13.99 -7.41
CA ALA A 154 -4.71 -13.61 -7.92
C ALA A 154 -4.74 -13.66 -9.47
N LYS A 155 -5.90 -14.04 -10.03
CA LYS A 155 -6.08 -14.16 -11.49
C LYS A 155 -5.79 -12.87 -12.24
N SER A 156 -6.17 -11.71 -11.69
CA SER A 156 -5.92 -10.39 -12.29
C SER A 156 -4.43 -10.08 -12.40
N TYR A 157 -3.62 -10.54 -11.46
CA TYR A 157 -2.16 -10.30 -11.42
C TYR A 157 -1.35 -11.38 -12.14
N GLN A 158 -2.02 -12.31 -12.85
CA GLN A 158 -1.35 -13.13 -13.88
C GLN A 158 -1.11 -12.33 -15.17
N VAL A 159 -1.65 -11.11 -15.27
CA VAL A 159 -1.39 -10.17 -16.35
C VAL A 159 -0.46 -9.08 -15.83
N MET A 160 0.80 -9.06 -16.29
CA MET A 160 1.85 -8.19 -15.76
C MET A 160 1.50 -6.69 -15.79
N ARG A 161 0.76 -6.25 -16.81
CA ARG A 161 0.30 -4.86 -16.93
C ARG A 161 -0.63 -4.46 -15.78
N ASN A 162 -1.38 -5.40 -15.21
CA ASN A 162 -2.27 -5.11 -14.08
C ASN A 162 -1.48 -4.89 -12.79
N ILE A 163 -0.35 -5.56 -12.62
CA ILE A 163 0.60 -5.29 -11.51
C ILE A 163 1.12 -3.87 -11.65
N GLN A 164 1.58 -3.50 -12.86
CA GLN A 164 2.10 -2.16 -13.14
C GLN A 164 1.05 -1.09 -12.90
N GLY A 165 -0.15 -1.25 -13.47
CA GLY A 165 -1.25 -0.29 -13.31
C GLY A 165 -1.67 -0.09 -11.86
N ARG A 166 -1.74 -1.17 -11.06
CA ARG A 166 -2.06 -1.09 -9.63
C ARG A 166 -0.99 -0.34 -8.84
N LEU A 167 0.30 -0.65 -9.05
CA LEU A 167 1.38 0.03 -8.35
C LEU A 167 1.45 1.52 -8.71
N LEU A 168 1.26 1.84 -9.98
CA LEU A 168 1.22 3.22 -10.45
C LEU A 168 0.01 3.99 -9.89
N ALA A 169 -1.14 3.34 -9.73
CA ALA A 169 -2.32 3.95 -9.09
C ALA A 169 -2.02 4.31 -7.62
N ASN A 170 -1.42 3.40 -6.86
CA ASN A 170 -1.03 3.67 -5.47
C ASN A 170 -0.08 4.88 -5.37
N VAL A 171 0.91 4.99 -6.25
CA VAL A 171 1.83 6.14 -6.28
C VAL A 171 1.13 7.41 -6.73
N GLN A 172 0.18 7.30 -7.67
CA GLN A 172 -0.60 8.43 -8.14
C GLN A 172 -1.47 9.01 -7.03
N ASP A 173 -2.00 8.18 -6.13
CA ASP A 173 -2.67 8.67 -4.92
C ASP A 173 -1.70 9.47 -4.03
N MET A 174 -0.46 8.99 -3.86
CA MET A 174 0.56 9.71 -3.09
C MET A 174 0.92 11.07 -3.72
N ILE A 175 0.98 11.14 -5.06
CA ILE A 175 1.21 12.39 -5.80
C ILE A 175 0.01 13.35 -5.64
N ARG A 176 -1.21 12.82 -5.71
CA ARG A 176 -2.47 13.59 -5.58
C ARG A 176 -2.79 13.97 -4.15
N TYR A 177 -2.11 13.40 -3.17
CA TYR A 177 -2.29 13.70 -1.75
C TYR A 177 -2.16 15.20 -1.47
N GLU A 178 -3.16 15.78 -0.82
CA GLU A 178 -3.18 17.19 -0.43
C GLU A 178 -3.00 17.35 1.08
N SER A 179 -3.91 16.79 1.86
CA SER A 179 -3.82 16.77 3.33
C SER A 179 -4.85 15.84 3.93
N ASP A 180 -4.47 15.25 5.05
CA ASP A 180 -5.33 14.45 5.91
C ASP A 180 -5.23 14.94 7.36
N LEU A 181 -6.33 14.80 8.11
CA LEU A 181 -6.46 15.29 9.49
C LEU A 181 -7.27 14.27 10.30
N GLY A 182 -6.73 13.85 11.44
CA GLY A 182 -7.42 12.94 12.33
C GLY A 182 -6.80 12.90 13.71
N PRO A 183 -7.50 12.32 14.71
CA PRO A 183 -6.88 12.05 16.00
C PRO A 183 -5.79 10.98 15.85
N TYR A 184 -4.68 11.13 16.57
CA TYR A 184 -3.70 10.07 16.73
C TYR A 184 -4.29 8.98 17.63
N ARG A 185 -4.60 7.82 17.05
CA ARG A 185 -5.32 6.73 17.72
C ARG A 185 -4.44 5.55 18.13
N TYR A 186 -3.17 5.58 17.75
CA TYR A 186 -2.28 4.50 18.10
C TYR A 186 -1.97 4.54 19.60
N ASN A 187 -2.52 3.58 20.35
CA ASN A 187 -2.40 3.52 21.80
C ASN A 187 -1.03 2.96 22.22
N ASP A 188 -0.02 3.82 22.16
CA ASP A 188 1.35 3.52 22.57
C ASP A 188 1.71 4.03 23.97
N GLY A 189 0.74 4.60 24.68
CA GLY A 189 0.93 5.23 25.98
C GLY A 189 1.59 6.62 25.92
N SER A 190 1.80 7.19 24.73
CA SER A 190 2.28 8.56 24.57
C SER A 190 1.20 9.58 24.92
N ASP A 191 1.63 10.82 25.14
CA ASP A 191 0.75 11.99 25.30
C ASP A 191 0.09 12.41 23.97
N LYS A 192 0.51 11.84 22.84
CA LYS A 192 -0.12 12.07 21.53
C LYS A 192 -1.49 11.42 21.40
N VAL A 193 -1.78 10.36 22.18
CA VAL A 193 -3.04 9.61 22.06
C VAL A 193 -4.25 10.54 22.23
N GLY A 194 -5.09 10.62 21.21
CA GLY A 194 -6.27 11.48 21.16
C GLY A 194 -6.01 12.92 20.73
N THR A 195 -4.75 13.32 20.49
CA THR A 195 -4.40 14.64 19.94
C THR A 195 -4.66 14.69 18.44
N SER A 196 -4.91 15.90 17.91
CA SER A 196 -5.13 16.07 16.47
C SER A 196 -3.80 16.08 15.73
N LEU A 197 -3.66 15.20 14.74
CA LEU A 197 -2.55 15.16 13.81
C LEU A 197 -3.03 15.58 12.42
N GLN A 198 -2.29 16.46 11.77
CA GLN A 198 -2.48 16.85 10.38
C GLN A 198 -1.21 16.54 9.60
N VAL A 199 -1.35 15.86 8.47
CA VAL A 199 -0.30 15.71 7.48
C VAL A 199 -0.75 16.42 6.22
N THR A 200 0.15 17.20 5.62
CA THR A 200 -0.10 17.98 4.42
C THR A 200 1.01 17.70 3.42
N GLN A 201 0.69 17.82 2.14
CA GLN A 201 1.65 17.59 1.06
C GLN A 201 2.91 18.44 1.23
N THR A 202 2.80 19.68 1.75
CA THR A 202 3.95 20.59 1.91
C THR A 202 4.91 20.15 3.01
N GLN A 203 4.47 19.34 3.97
CA GLN A 203 5.33 18.76 5.00
C GLN A 203 6.12 17.57 4.46
N ILE A 204 5.54 16.83 3.51
CA ILE A 204 6.15 15.64 2.92
C ILE A 204 7.31 16.04 2.01
N LYS A 205 8.51 15.57 2.35
CA LYS A 205 9.75 15.75 1.56
C LYS A 205 10.08 14.54 0.71
N HIS A 206 9.67 13.36 1.18
CA HIS A 206 10.02 12.08 0.55
C HIS A 206 8.88 11.08 0.75
N PHE A 207 8.65 10.26 -0.26
CA PHE A 207 7.68 9.17 -0.21
C PHE A 207 8.37 7.83 -0.03
N SER A 208 7.72 6.88 0.65
CA SER A 208 8.07 5.45 0.59
C SER A 208 6.84 4.64 0.25
N LEU A 209 6.99 3.67 -0.64
CA LEU A 209 5.98 2.63 -0.85
C LEU A 209 6.54 1.31 -0.33
N ASP A 210 5.94 0.82 0.75
CA ASP A 210 6.29 -0.44 1.40
C ASP A 210 5.32 -1.53 0.90
N LEU A 211 5.83 -2.46 0.09
CA LEU A 211 5.02 -3.41 -0.68
C LEU A 211 5.21 -4.85 -0.19
N GLY A 212 4.16 -5.46 0.37
CA GLY A 212 4.13 -6.90 0.67
C GLY A 212 3.72 -7.75 -0.54
N VAL A 213 4.54 -8.75 -0.89
CA VAL A 213 4.28 -9.72 -1.97
C VAL A 213 4.55 -11.15 -1.49
N PRO A 214 3.89 -12.18 -2.05
CA PRO A 214 4.15 -13.57 -1.68
C PRO A 214 5.53 -14.04 -2.16
N VAL A 215 6.13 -14.99 -1.43
CA VAL A 215 7.40 -15.64 -1.81
C VAL A 215 7.37 -16.29 -3.20
N GLU A 216 6.18 -16.72 -3.66
CA GLU A 216 5.98 -17.35 -4.97
C GLU A 216 5.94 -16.36 -6.15
N THR A 217 6.21 -15.06 -5.92
CA THR A 217 6.26 -14.04 -6.98
C THR A 217 7.27 -14.41 -8.08
N THR A 218 6.80 -14.58 -9.31
CA THR A 218 7.62 -15.03 -10.45
C THR A 218 8.57 -13.95 -10.96
N ASN A 219 9.57 -14.33 -11.78
CA ASN A 219 10.50 -13.37 -12.38
C ASN A 219 9.79 -12.34 -13.27
N GLU A 220 8.75 -12.74 -14.02
CA GLU A 220 7.96 -11.83 -14.86
C GLU A 220 7.17 -10.84 -13.99
N GLN A 221 6.66 -11.28 -12.84
CA GLN A 221 5.99 -10.42 -11.88
C GLN A 221 6.97 -9.44 -11.23
N TRP A 222 8.18 -9.91 -10.88
CA TRP A 222 9.26 -9.04 -10.41
C TRP A 222 9.69 -8.01 -11.45
N GLU A 223 9.76 -8.40 -12.73
CA GLU A 223 10.02 -7.47 -13.83
C GLU A 223 8.91 -6.42 -13.93
N ALA A 224 7.65 -6.83 -13.79
CA ALA A 224 6.51 -5.92 -13.76
C ALA A 224 6.57 -4.93 -12.60
N ILE A 225 6.87 -5.40 -11.37
CA ILE A 225 7.06 -4.53 -10.20
C ILE A 225 8.16 -3.52 -10.51
N CYS A 226 9.34 -3.98 -10.91
CA CYS A 226 10.49 -3.13 -11.18
C CYS A 226 10.19 -2.02 -12.20
N LYS A 227 9.56 -2.37 -13.33
CA LYS A 227 9.16 -1.41 -14.37
C LYS A 227 8.15 -0.38 -13.84
N ALA A 228 7.19 -0.83 -13.04
CA ALA A 228 6.22 0.06 -12.41
C ALA A 228 6.92 1.05 -11.46
N LEU A 229 7.88 0.58 -10.68
CA LEU A 229 8.59 1.40 -9.69
C LEU A 229 9.58 2.38 -10.34
N GLN A 230 10.24 1.99 -11.44
CA GLN A 230 11.01 2.92 -12.28
C GLN A 230 10.13 4.05 -12.80
N ARG A 231 8.97 3.72 -13.36
CA ARG A 231 8.00 4.72 -13.85
C ARG A 231 7.39 5.57 -12.75
N ALA A 232 7.15 4.99 -11.57
CA ALA A 232 6.68 5.73 -10.41
C ALA A 232 7.68 6.82 -9.99
N LYS A 233 8.99 6.53 -10.03
CA LYS A 233 10.04 7.54 -9.81
C LYS A 233 9.98 8.68 -10.82
N GLU A 234 9.86 8.36 -12.10
CA GLU A 234 9.68 9.37 -13.15
C GLU A 234 8.47 10.26 -12.86
N ARG A 235 7.31 9.66 -12.55
CA ARG A 235 6.07 10.41 -12.28
C ARG A 235 6.16 11.31 -11.06
N VAL A 236 6.79 10.85 -9.97
CA VAL A 236 7.00 11.69 -8.79
C VAL A 236 7.88 12.89 -9.12
N ALA A 237 8.95 12.69 -9.90
CA ALA A 237 9.88 13.75 -10.29
C ALA A 237 9.30 14.73 -11.33
N GLU A 238 8.42 14.26 -12.22
CA GLU A 238 7.85 15.06 -13.31
C GLU A 238 6.57 15.82 -12.89
N ASP A 239 5.81 15.34 -11.91
CA ASP A 239 4.58 16.01 -11.49
C ASP A 239 4.88 17.32 -10.75
N SER A 240 4.27 18.40 -11.20
CA SER A 240 4.45 19.75 -10.63
C SER A 240 4.22 19.83 -9.11
N ARG A 241 3.36 18.97 -8.54
CA ARG A 241 3.05 18.91 -7.10
C ARG A 241 4.17 18.29 -6.28
N THR A 242 4.97 17.42 -6.91
CA THR A 242 5.96 16.58 -6.22
C THR A 242 7.36 16.69 -6.83
N SER A 243 7.57 17.54 -7.84
CA SER A 243 8.84 17.69 -8.59
C SER A 243 10.10 18.02 -7.77
N THR A 244 9.96 18.29 -6.47
CA THR A 244 11.07 18.52 -5.53
C THR A 244 11.28 17.34 -4.55
N LYS A 245 10.54 16.25 -4.75
CA LYS A 245 10.49 15.07 -3.89
C LYS A 245 10.99 13.86 -4.67
N ASP A 246 11.31 12.81 -3.94
CA ASP A 246 11.62 11.49 -4.49
C ASP A 246 10.76 10.43 -3.79
N ILE A 247 10.80 9.21 -4.32
CA ILE A 247 10.12 8.04 -3.77
C ILE A 247 11.07 6.86 -3.67
N ASP A 248 11.12 6.24 -2.49
CA ASP A 248 11.76 4.96 -2.28
C ASP A 248 10.77 3.81 -2.29
N PHE A 249 11.30 2.62 -2.54
CA PHE A 249 10.54 1.40 -2.61
C PHE A 249 11.20 0.33 -1.76
N ALA A 250 10.40 -0.29 -0.91
CA ALA A 250 10.82 -1.40 -0.09
C ALA A 250 9.82 -2.56 -0.26
N VAL A 251 10.29 -3.68 -0.80
CA VAL A 251 9.45 -4.84 -1.10
C VAL A 251 9.69 -5.93 -0.05
N ARG A 252 8.65 -6.30 0.70
CA ARG A 252 8.68 -7.37 1.69
C ARG A 252 8.21 -8.66 1.03
N ILE A 253 9.11 -9.63 0.93
CA ILE A 253 8.80 -10.97 0.44
C ILE A 253 8.27 -11.77 1.62
N ILE A 254 6.96 -12.04 1.63
CA ILE A 254 6.29 -12.71 2.75
C ILE A 254 6.41 -14.23 2.55
N THR A 255 7.11 -14.87 3.48
CA THR A 255 7.42 -16.32 3.48
C THR A 255 6.64 -17.08 4.55
#